data_AF-A0A8S1N0D1-F1
#
_entry.id   AF-A0A8S1N0D1-F1
#
_cell.length_a   1.000
_cell.length_b   1.000
_cell.length_c   1.000
_cell.angle_alpha   90.00
_cell.angle_beta   90.00
_cell.angle_gamma   90.00
#
_symmetry.space_group_name_H-M   'P 1'
#
loop_
_entity.id
_entity.type
_entity.pdbx_description
1 polymer ?
#
loop_
_entity_poly.entity_id
_entity_poly.type
_entity_poly.pdbx_seq_one_letter_code
_entity_poly.pdbx_strand_id
1 'polypeptide(L)'
;MDKITKKLVNGQQHGKAKSQIMLEDFTLMMEKSKDNGKKQLRIIVSQIYEIGEYFNNKRQGYWKYYYENQEIGGGQYNQQGERNGKWIEASDGFGQFSQIVYIGEYKNGKKISIWDILYRIYGKEHFKSIGFGSYDEGGNGNKIGKWIESSDEFKWGQEVTYHGLYKNGKKVGRWDILAVDHTMKEVMALKLESGLSQMMGLGRDPKLFIMVYIKMVRKLVGGIFIIIRRMKIININ
;
A
#
# COMPACT_ATOMS: atom_id res chain seq x y z
N MET A 1 -24.02 29.38 -9.09
CA MET A 1 -23.30 28.15 -8.69
C MET A 1 -21.86 28.31 -9.17
N ASP A 2 -20.87 28.32 -8.27
CA ASP A 2 -19.48 28.62 -8.63
C ASP A 2 -18.85 27.45 -9.42
N LYS A 3 -17.85 27.73 -10.27
CA LYS A 3 -17.15 26.75 -11.12
C LYS A 3 -16.61 25.57 -10.31
N ILE A 4 -16.28 25.78 -9.03
CA ILE A 4 -15.81 24.76 -8.09
C ILE A 4 -16.96 23.80 -7.72
N THR A 5 -18.15 24.32 -7.40
CA THR A 5 -19.34 23.51 -7.06
C THR A 5 -19.77 22.64 -8.23
N LYS A 6 -19.71 23.17 -9.46
CA LYS A 6 -20.04 22.40 -10.68
C LYS A 6 -19.05 21.26 -10.97
N LYS A 7 -17.75 21.45 -10.69
CA LYS A 7 -16.73 20.39 -10.80
C LYS A 7 -16.91 19.30 -9.74
N LEU A 8 -17.25 19.66 -8.50
CA LEU A 8 -17.50 18.71 -7.41
C LEU A 8 -18.73 17.82 -7.68
N VAL A 9 -19.82 18.41 -8.16
CA VAL A 9 -21.05 17.68 -8.52
C VAL A 9 -20.80 16.71 -9.69
N ASN A 10 -20.06 17.15 -10.71
CA ASN A 10 -19.72 16.28 -11.85
C ASN A 10 -18.80 15.12 -11.47
N GLY A 11 -17.83 15.33 -10.57
CA GLY A 11 -16.97 14.26 -10.04
C GLY A 11 -17.75 13.22 -9.24
N GLN A 12 -18.72 13.66 -8.42
CA GLN A 12 -19.61 12.77 -7.67
C GLN A 12 -20.53 11.96 -8.57
N GLN A 13 -21.06 12.54 -9.66
CA GLN A 13 -21.90 11.83 -10.63
C GLN A 13 -21.09 10.77 -11.41
N HIS A 14 -19.86 11.09 -11.81
CA HIS A 14 -18.99 10.14 -12.52
C HIS A 14 -18.60 8.94 -11.64
N GLY A 15 -18.29 9.18 -10.36
CA GLY A 15 -18.02 8.10 -9.40
C GLY A 15 -19.22 7.18 -9.16
N LYS A 16 -20.43 7.75 -9.10
CA LYS A 16 -21.69 6.99 -8.97
C LYS A 16 -21.97 6.13 -10.20
N ALA A 17 -21.82 6.68 -11.40
CA ALA A 17 -22.03 5.92 -12.64
C ALA A 17 -21.02 4.77 -12.80
N LYS A 18 -19.73 5.01 -12.48
CA LYS A 18 -18.71 3.94 -12.50
C LYS A 18 -19.01 2.84 -11.48
N SER A 19 -19.50 3.20 -10.30
CA SER A 19 -19.90 2.22 -9.27
C SER A 19 -21.13 1.42 -9.68
N GLN A 20 -22.11 2.07 -10.33
CA GLN A 20 -23.34 1.45 -10.80
C GLN A 20 -23.08 0.44 -11.93
N ILE A 21 -22.28 0.80 -12.93
CA ILE A 21 -21.87 -0.11 -14.02
C ILE A 21 -21.11 -1.31 -13.45
N MET A 22 -20.20 -1.06 -12.50
CA MET A 22 -19.48 -2.14 -11.82
C MET A 22 -20.46 -3.08 -11.09
N LEU A 23 -21.47 -2.53 -10.40
CA LEU A 23 -22.50 -3.30 -9.71
C LEU A 23 -23.37 -4.13 -10.67
N GLU A 24 -23.72 -3.58 -11.83
CA GLU A 24 -24.54 -4.24 -12.86
C GLU A 24 -23.76 -5.38 -13.55
N ASP A 25 -22.49 -5.13 -13.92
CA ASP A 25 -21.59 -6.16 -14.45
C ASP A 25 -21.38 -7.29 -13.43
N PHE A 26 -21.25 -6.94 -12.13
CA PHE A 26 -21.15 -7.93 -11.07
C PHE A 26 -22.43 -8.73 -10.86
N THR A 27 -23.60 -8.08 -10.92
CA THR A 27 -24.90 -8.74 -10.79
C THR A 27 -25.08 -9.76 -11.93
N LEU A 28 -24.71 -9.40 -13.16
CA LEU A 28 -24.77 -10.28 -14.32
C LEU A 28 -23.78 -11.47 -14.21
N MET A 29 -22.59 -11.25 -13.66
CA MET A 29 -21.63 -12.35 -13.38
C MET A 29 -22.16 -13.32 -12.32
N MET A 30 -22.84 -12.81 -11.29
CA MET A 30 -23.37 -13.61 -10.18
C MET A 30 -24.53 -14.53 -10.62
N GLU A 31 -25.42 -14.07 -11.49
CA GLU A 31 -26.56 -14.86 -11.97
C GLU A 31 -26.16 -16.11 -12.75
N LYS A 32 -25.02 -16.08 -13.46
CA LYS A 32 -24.51 -17.22 -14.25
C LYS A 32 -23.87 -18.33 -13.40
N SER A 33 -23.63 -18.10 -12.11
CA SER A 33 -22.83 -18.99 -11.25
C SER A 33 -23.65 -19.97 -10.40
N LYS A 34 -24.99 -19.96 -10.49
CA LYS A 34 -25.86 -20.82 -9.69
C LYS A 34 -25.93 -22.24 -10.27
N ASP A 35 -24.90 -23.05 -10.02
CA ASP A 35 -24.96 -24.52 -9.84
C ASP A 35 -23.64 -25.02 -9.21
N ASN A 36 -23.68 -26.11 -8.45
CA ASN A 36 -22.64 -26.60 -7.53
C ASN A 36 -21.19 -26.43 -8.04
N GLY A 37 -20.41 -25.56 -7.36
CA GLY A 37 -19.19 -24.93 -7.89
C GLY A 37 -19.28 -23.40 -7.99
N LYS A 38 -20.13 -22.78 -7.15
CA LYS A 38 -20.56 -21.39 -7.28
C LYS A 38 -19.38 -20.45 -7.07
N LYS A 39 -18.93 -19.82 -8.17
CA LYS A 39 -18.09 -18.63 -8.11
C LYS A 39 -18.86 -17.55 -7.36
N GLN A 40 -18.28 -17.00 -6.31
CA GLN A 40 -18.92 -15.94 -5.55
C GLN A 40 -18.03 -14.71 -5.51
N LEU A 41 -18.67 -13.56 -5.67
CA LEU A 41 -18.04 -12.26 -5.54
C LEU A 41 -18.35 -11.67 -4.17
N ARG A 42 -17.32 -11.16 -3.49
CA ARG A 42 -17.49 -10.41 -2.25
C ARG A 42 -16.69 -9.11 -2.33
N ILE A 43 -17.35 -8.00 -1.98
CA ILE A 43 -16.69 -6.71 -1.76
C ILE A 43 -16.10 -6.74 -0.35
N ILE A 44 -14.79 -6.50 -0.22
CA ILE A 44 -14.08 -6.57 1.07
C ILE A 44 -13.84 -5.17 1.62
N VAL A 45 -13.31 -4.28 0.78
CA VAL A 45 -13.01 -2.87 1.06
C VAL A 45 -13.55 -2.08 -0.14
N SER A 46 -13.86 -0.79 0.00
CA SER A 46 -14.69 0.04 -0.90
C SER A 46 -14.44 -0.05 -2.42
N GLN A 47 -13.36 -0.69 -2.87
CA GLN A 47 -13.00 -0.88 -4.28
C GLN A 47 -12.33 -2.24 -4.60
N ILE A 48 -12.17 -3.14 -3.61
CA ILE A 48 -11.60 -4.49 -3.83
C ILE A 48 -12.71 -5.52 -3.79
N TYR A 49 -12.74 -6.39 -4.79
CA TYR A 49 -13.56 -7.58 -4.80
C TYR A 49 -12.70 -8.83 -4.90
N GLU A 50 -13.22 -9.94 -4.42
CA GLU A 50 -12.58 -11.25 -4.53
C GLU A 50 -13.44 -12.23 -5.34
N ILE A 51 -12.77 -13.14 -6.04
CA ILE A 51 -13.39 -14.23 -6.80
C ILE A 51 -12.74 -15.52 -6.35
N GLY A 52 -13.56 -16.52 -6.04
CA GLY A 52 -13.14 -17.88 -5.76
C GLY A 52 -14.33 -18.83 -5.66
N GLU A 53 -14.06 -20.05 -5.23
CA GLU A 53 -15.06 -21.12 -5.17
C GLU A 53 -15.41 -21.47 -3.73
N TYR A 54 -16.70 -21.75 -3.51
CA TYR A 54 -17.20 -22.32 -2.27
C TYR A 54 -17.55 -23.79 -2.46
N PHE A 55 -17.17 -24.59 -1.46
CA PHE A 55 -17.60 -25.97 -1.31
C PHE A 55 -18.12 -26.16 0.10
N ASN A 56 -19.34 -26.67 0.25
CA ASN A 56 -20.02 -26.84 1.55
C ASN A 56 -19.96 -25.57 2.43
N ASN A 57 -20.28 -24.41 1.85
CA ASN A 57 -20.24 -23.09 2.51
C ASN A 57 -18.86 -22.66 3.05
N LYS A 58 -17.78 -23.30 2.60
CA LYS A 58 -16.40 -22.94 2.92
C LYS A 58 -15.65 -22.51 1.67
N ARG A 59 -14.77 -21.52 1.81
CA ARG A 59 -13.85 -21.13 0.72
C ARG A 59 -12.88 -22.27 0.47
N GLN A 60 -12.73 -22.69 -0.78
CA GLN A 60 -11.72 -23.68 -1.14
C GLN A 60 -10.99 -23.25 -2.40
N GLY A 61 -9.81 -23.84 -2.61
CA GLY A 61 -9.01 -23.59 -3.81
C GLY A 61 -8.44 -22.18 -3.86
N TYR A 62 -8.18 -21.69 -5.06
CA TYR A 62 -7.57 -20.38 -5.29
C TYR A 62 -8.60 -19.26 -5.25
N TRP A 63 -8.23 -18.20 -4.55
CA TRP A 63 -8.99 -16.96 -4.42
C TRP A 63 -8.16 -15.81 -4.93
N LYS A 64 -8.76 -14.96 -5.74
CA LYS A 64 -8.11 -13.82 -6.40
C LYS A 64 -8.74 -12.52 -5.95
N TYR A 65 -7.91 -11.51 -5.71
CA TYR A 65 -8.32 -10.16 -5.36
C TYR A 65 -8.17 -9.25 -6.56
N TYR A 66 -9.17 -8.40 -6.78
CA TYR A 66 -9.24 -7.50 -7.91
C TYR A 66 -9.52 -6.07 -7.47
N TYR A 67 -8.90 -5.13 -8.17
CA TYR A 67 -9.12 -3.69 -8.05
C TYR A 67 -9.09 -3.09 -9.44
N GLU A 68 -10.10 -2.30 -9.81
CA GLU A 68 -10.26 -1.75 -11.17
C GLU A 68 -10.06 -2.80 -12.28
N ASN A 69 -10.62 -4.00 -12.09
CA ASN A 69 -10.51 -5.15 -12.99
C ASN A 69 -9.09 -5.73 -13.17
N GLN A 70 -8.12 -5.30 -12.36
CA GLN A 70 -6.77 -5.87 -12.31
C GLN A 70 -6.63 -6.82 -11.12
N GLU A 71 -6.04 -8.00 -11.33
CA GLU A 71 -5.66 -8.92 -10.25
C GLU A 71 -4.55 -8.28 -9.41
N ILE A 72 -4.79 -8.09 -8.11
CA ILE A 72 -3.86 -7.44 -7.17
C ILE A 72 -3.31 -8.39 -6.11
N GLY A 73 -3.86 -9.59 -5.98
CA GLY A 73 -3.44 -10.56 -4.98
C GLY A 73 -4.38 -11.74 -4.85
N GLY A 74 -4.34 -12.39 -3.70
CA GLY A 74 -5.05 -13.63 -3.44
C GLY A 74 -4.16 -14.73 -2.85
N GLY A 75 -4.67 -15.96 -2.83
CA GLY A 75 -3.98 -17.14 -2.33
C GLY A 75 -4.89 -18.36 -2.30
N GLN A 76 -4.46 -19.43 -1.63
CA GLN A 76 -5.19 -20.69 -1.60
C GLN A 76 -5.84 -20.95 -0.23
N TYR A 77 -7.07 -21.44 -0.24
CA TYR A 77 -7.73 -22.02 0.93
C TYR A 77 -7.63 -23.54 0.92
N ASN A 78 -7.41 -24.14 2.09
CA ASN A 78 -7.43 -25.59 2.30
C ASN A 78 -8.88 -26.13 2.36
N GLN A 79 -9.04 -27.44 2.53
CA GLN A 79 -10.36 -28.09 2.58
C GLN A 79 -11.21 -27.63 3.79
N GLN A 80 -10.56 -27.15 4.85
CA GLN A 80 -11.20 -26.66 6.06
C GLN A 80 -11.71 -25.22 5.94
N GLY A 81 -11.36 -24.52 4.85
CA GLY A 81 -11.73 -23.12 4.65
C GLY A 81 -10.72 -22.13 5.19
N GLU A 82 -9.48 -22.57 5.45
CA GLU A 82 -8.43 -21.75 6.04
C GLU A 82 -7.37 -21.39 5.00
N ARG A 83 -6.80 -20.19 5.11
CA ARG A 83 -5.70 -19.76 4.24
C ARG A 83 -4.50 -20.69 4.39
N ASN A 84 -3.91 -21.10 3.27
CA ASN A 84 -2.73 -21.96 3.26
C ASN A 84 -1.81 -21.61 2.07
N GLY A 85 -0.50 -21.78 2.24
CA GLY A 85 0.50 -21.47 1.22
C GLY A 85 0.73 -19.96 1.05
N LYS A 86 1.17 -19.55 -0.14
CA LYS A 86 1.51 -18.15 -0.43
C LYS A 86 0.27 -17.27 -0.59
N TRP A 87 0.36 -16.06 -0.06
CA TRP A 87 -0.70 -15.06 -0.08
C TRP A 87 -0.17 -13.67 -0.39
N ILE A 88 -1.00 -12.90 -1.11
CA ILE A 88 -0.84 -11.47 -1.33
C ILE A 88 -2.11 -10.79 -0.81
N GLU A 89 -1.99 -9.99 0.24
CA GLU A 89 -3.10 -9.31 0.91
C GLU A 89 -3.04 -7.81 0.66
N ALA A 90 -4.15 -7.19 0.26
CA ALA A 90 -4.24 -5.74 0.22
C ALA A 90 -4.43 -5.17 1.63
N SER A 91 -3.86 -3.99 1.90
CA SER A 91 -4.13 -3.24 3.13
C SER A 91 -5.57 -2.74 3.19
N ASP A 92 -6.08 -2.47 4.40
CA ASP A 92 -7.41 -1.87 4.59
C ASP A 92 -7.56 -0.50 3.91
N GLY A 93 -6.47 0.26 3.78
CA GLY A 93 -6.41 1.54 3.07
C GLY A 93 -6.16 1.43 1.56
N PHE A 94 -6.26 0.23 0.97
CA PHE A 94 -5.88 0.04 -0.43
C PHE A 94 -6.82 0.79 -1.37
N GLY A 95 -6.24 1.65 -2.21
CA GLY A 95 -6.95 2.44 -3.21
C GLY A 95 -6.02 3.29 -4.05
N GLN A 96 -6.57 4.30 -4.72
CA GLN A 96 -5.81 5.14 -5.65
C GLN A 96 -4.63 5.88 -5.00
N PHE A 97 -4.70 6.23 -3.71
CA PHE A 97 -3.66 7.00 -3.04
C PHE A 97 -2.66 6.15 -2.23
N SER A 98 -3.01 4.89 -1.97
CA SER A 98 -2.17 3.95 -1.25
C SER A 98 -2.42 2.54 -1.74
N GLN A 99 -1.44 1.93 -2.41
CA GLN A 99 -1.54 0.53 -2.86
C GLN A 99 -0.49 -0.30 -2.13
N ILE A 100 -0.80 -0.64 -0.87
CA ILE A 100 0.05 -1.47 -0.02
C ILE A 100 -0.45 -2.91 -0.07
N VAL A 101 0.46 -3.85 -0.33
CA VAL A 101 0.20 -5.28 -0.22
C VAL A 101 1.17 -5.96 0.74
N TYR A 102 0.70 -7.00 1.40
CA TYR A 102 1.46 -7.88 2.27
C TYR A 102 1.65 -9.22 1.58
N ILE A 103 2.90 -9.66 1.41
CA ILE A 103 3.22 -10.93 0.78
C ILE A 103 3.85 -11.85 1.81
N GLY A 104 3.32 -13.06 1.93
CA GLY A 104 3.90 -14.06 2.81
C GLY A 104 3.20 -15.39 2.72
N GLU A 105 3.36 -16.21 3.76
CA GLU A 105 2.81 -17.55 3.80
C GLU A 105 1.85 -17.74 4.97
N TYR A 106 0.81 -18.52 4.70
CA TYR A 106 -0.15 -19.01 5.66
C TYR A 106 -0.01 -20.52 5.85
N LYS A 107 -0.25 -20.99 7.08
CA LYS A 107 -0.46 -22.39 7.42
C LYS A 107 -1.68 -22.51 8.31
N ASN A 108 -2.71 -23.19 7.83
CA ASN A 108 -3.98 -23.39 8.57
C ASN A 108 -4.57 -22.07 9.12
N GLY A 109 -4.64 -21.04 8.28
CA GLY A 109 -5.22 -19.74 8.63
C GLY A 109 -4.31 -18.84 9.46
N LYS A 110 -3.08 -19.24 9.74
CA LYS A 110 -2.11 -18.47 10.54
C LYS A 110 -0.93 -18.03 9.69
N LYS A 111 -0.51 -16.77 9.84
CA LYS A 111 0.68 -16.23 9.18
C LYS A 111 1.93 -16.89 9.76
N ILE A 112 2.84 -17.31 8.90
CA ILE A 112 4.12 -17.91 9.27
C ILE A 112 5.27 -17.26 8.49
N SER A 113 6.51 -17.48 8.94
CA SER A 113 7.73 -17.06 8.23
C SER A 113 7.80 -15.54 7.98
N ILE A 114 8.54 -15.13 6.96
CA ILE A 114 8.75 -13.74 6.56
C ILE A 114 7.53 -13.22 5.78
N TRP A 115 7.16 -11.99 6.10
CA TRP A 115 6.14 -11.22 5.41
C TRP A 115 6.72 -9.90 4.95
N ASP A 116 6.67 -9.67 3.63
CA ASP A 116 7.08 -8.43 3.00
C ASP A 116 5.91 -7.44 2.91
N ILE A 117 6.21 -6.15 3.09
CA ILE A 117 5.28 -5.05 2.88
C ILE A 117 5.74 -4.31 1.63
N LEU A 118 4.91 -4.36 0.60
CA LEU A 118 5.19 -3.74 -0.67
C LEU A 118 4.23 -2.58 -0.91
N TYR A 119 4.74 -1.50 -1.49
CA TYR A 119 3.96 -0.32 -1.87
C TYR A 119 4.21 0.03 -3.32
N ARG A 120 3.16 0.45 -4.03
CA ARG A 120 3.29 1.12 -5.33
C ARG A 120 2.48 2.40 -5.37
N ILE A 121 2.97 3.34 -6.15
CA ILE A 121 2.23 4.56 -6.51
C ILE A 121 1.25 4.18 -7.62
N TYR A 122 0.04 4.74 -7.59
CA TYR A 122 -0.96 4.50 -8.64
C TYR A 122 -0.42 4.82 -10.03
N GLY A 123 -0.73 3.95 -11.00
CA GLY A 123 -0.23 4.05 -12.37
C GLY A 123 1.23 3.63 -12.55
N LYS A 124 1.92 3.16 -11.50
CA LYS A 124 3.24 2.52 -11.63
C LYS A 124 3.11 1.02 -11.66
N GLU A 125 3.88 0.37 -12.54
CA GLU A 125 3.82 -1.08 -12.75
C GLU A 125 4.45 -1.87 -11.59
N HIS A 126 5.49 -1.32 -10.97
CA HIS A 126 6.31 -2.05 -10.01
C HIS A 126 6.02 -1.66 -8.56
N PHE A 127 5.98 -2.69 -7.71
CA PHE A 127 5.99 -2.54 -6.26
C PHE A 127 7.42 -2.33 -5.74
N LYS A 128 7.53 -1.53 -4.68
CA LYS A 128 8.75 -1.32 -3.91
C LYS A 128 8.56 -1.89 -2.51
N SER A 129 9.56 -2.61 -1.99
CA SER A 129 9.56 -3.03 -0.60
C SER A 129 9.74 -1.82 0.32
N ILE A 130 8.84 -1.67 1.28
CA ILE A 130 8.84 -0.60 2.28
C ILE A 130 8.94 -1.12 3.71
N GLY A 131 8.82 -2.43 3.90
CA GLY A 131 8.95 -3.06 5.19
C GLY A 131 8.91 -4.57 5.09
N PHE A 132 9.20 -5.22 6.21
CA PHE A 132 9.12 -6.67 6.35
C PHE A 132 9.08 -7.03 7.84
N GLY A 133 8.75 -8.29 8.12
CA GLY A 133 8.87 -8.87 9.44
C GLY A 133 8.64 -10.37 9.41
N SER A 134 8.72 -11.02 10.58
CA SER A 134 8.55 -12.47 10.68
C SER A 134 7.50 -12.85 11.70
N TYR A 135 6.76 -13.91 11.40
CA TYR A 135 5.85 -14.58 12.32
C TYR A 135 6.47 -15.89 12.81
N ASP A 136 6.05 -16.35 13.99
CA ASP A 136 6.48 -17.64 14.51
C ASP A 136 6.08 -18.81 13.59
N GLU A 137 6.97 -19.79 13.46
CA GLU A 137 6.72 -21.00 12.67
C GLU A 137 5.77 -21.99 13.37
N GLY A 138 5.57 -21.81 14.68
CA GLY A 138 4.67 -22.63 15.50
C GLY A 138 3.19 -22.48 15.14
N GLY A 139 2.86 -21.55 14.22
CA GLY A 139 1.51 -21.33 13.74
C GLY A 139 0.64 -20.57 14.73
N ASN A 140 1.22 -19.93 15.75
CA ASN A 140 0.43 -19.06 16.63
C ASN A 140 0.13 -17.71 15.96
N GLY A 141 0.88 -17.36 14.91
CA GLY A 141 0.72 -16.11 14.18
C GLY A 141 1.23 -14.90 14.97
N ASN A 142 2.15 -15.11 15.91
CA ASN A 142 2.77 -14.01 16.65
C ASN A 142 3.92 -13.43 15.85
N LYS A 143 3.96 -12.10 15.76
CA LYS A 143 5.11 -11.36 15.27
C LYS A 143 6.33 -11.62 16.17
N ILE A 144 7.49 -11.84 15.56
CA ILE A 144 8.78 -12.06 16.23
C ILE A 144 9.90 -11.32 15.51
N GLY A 145 10.97 -11.01 16.24
CA GLY A 145 12.20 -10.48 15.67
C GLY A 145 12.07 -9.02 15.19
N LYS A 146 12.83 -8.66 14.17
CA LYS A 146 12.86 -7.32 13.60
C LYS A 146 11.66 -7.08 12.71
N TRP A 147 11.07 -5.89 12.83
CA TRP A 147 9.95 -5.45 12.03
C TRP A 147 10.16 -4.04 11.52
N ILE A 148 9.76 -3.84 10.26
CA ILE A 148 9.60 -2.54 9.63
C ILE A 148 8.14 -2.43 9.23
N GLU A 149 7.38 -1.57 9.90
CA GLU A 149 5.95 -1.37 9.69
C GLU A 149 5.69 -0.02 9.01
N SER A 150 4.74 0.03 8.07
CA SER A 150 4.21 1.31 7.57
C SER A 150 3.23 1.91 8.57
N SER A 151 3.12 3.24 8.61
CA SER A 151 2.04 3.91 9.34
C SER A 151 0.66 3.67 8.73
N ASP A 152 -0.39 3.79 9.54
CA ASP A 152 -1.77 3.72 9.05
C ASP A 152 -2.09 4.82 8.02
N GLU A 153 -1.41 5.97 8.14
CA GLU A 153 -1.50 7.09 7.20
C GLU A 153 -0.54 6.98 6.01
N PHE A 154 0.11 5.83 5.81
CA PHE A 154 1.11 5.67 4.75
C PHE A 154 0.46 5.89 3.38
N LYS A 155 0.85 6.98 2.73
CA LYS A 155 0.43 7.36 1.38
C LYS A 155 1.52 8.17 0.73
N TRP A 156 1.35 8.43 -0.56
CA TRP A 156 2.30 9.26 -1.30
C TRP A 156 2.50 10.62 -0.62
N GLY A 157 3.78 11.00 -0.42
CA GLY A 157 4.18 12.21 0.30
C GLY A 157 4.22 12.09 1.83
N GLN A 158 3.68 11.02 2.42
CA GLN A 158 3.69 10.75 3.86
C GLN A 158 4.12 9.29 4.11
N GLU A 159 5.39 9.01 3.84
CA GLU A 159 5.96 7.67 4.01
C GLU A 159 6.62 7.58 5.38
N VAL A 160 5.85 7.16 6.38
CA VAL A 160 6.35 6.93 7.74
C VAL A 160 6.46 5.43 8.00
N THR A 161 7.64 4.99 8.46
CA THR A 161 7.90 3.60 8.85
C THR A 161 8.41 3.51 10.28
N TYR A 162 8.05 2.42 10.96
CA TYR A 162 8.41 2.10 12.33
C TYR A 162 9.29 0.87 12.37
N HIS A 163 10.47 1.00 12.96
CA HIS A 163 11.50 -0.03 12.98
C HIS A 163 11.72 -0.47 14.41
N GLY A 164 11.57 -1.75 14.70
CA GLY A 164 11.77 -2.23 16.06
C GLY A 164 11.71 -3.74 16.19
N LEU A 165 11.51 -4.19 17.42
CA LEU A 165 11.50 -5.60 17.77
C LEU A 165 10.14 -6.05 18.29
N TYR A 166 9.76 -7.25 17.89
CA TYR A 166 8.64 -7.99 18.43
C TYR A 166 9.12 -9.21 19.22
N LYS A 167 8.44 -9.50 20.33
CA LYS A 167 8.57 -10.74 21.09
C LYS A 167 7.17 -11.24 21.46
N ASN A 168 6.82 -12.43 20.98
CA ASN A 168 5.51 -13.06 21.21
C ASN A 168 4.34 -12.13 20.88
N GLY A 169 4.39 -11.47 19.72
CA GLY A 169 3.33 -10.58 19.25
C GLY A 169 3.30 -9.20 19.91
N LYS A 170 4.18 -8.92 20.87
CA LYS A 170 4.27 -7.62 21.54
C LYS A 170 5.49 -6.84 21.06
N LYS A 171 5.31 -5.53 20.83
CA LYS A 171 6.42 -4.59 20.58
C LYS A 171 7.29 -4.50 21.83
N VAL A 172 8.61 -4.61 21.67
CA VAL A 172 9.56 -4.54 22.78
C VAL A 172 10.73 -3.62 22.42
N GLY A 173 11.34 -3.03 23.45
CA GLY A 173 12.55 -2.23 23.31
C GLY A 173 12.31 -0.90 22.59
N ARG A 174 13.32 -0.50 21.81
CA ARG A 174 13.33 0.78 21.10
C ARG A 174 12.66 0.64 19.74
N TRP A 175 11.87 1.66 19.39
CA TRP A 175 11.28 1.81 18.07
C TRP A 175 11.74 3.12 17.44
N ASP A 176 12.34 3.01 16.26
CA ASP A 176 12.79 4.13 15.47
C ASP A 176 11.73 4.50 14.44
N ILE A 177 11.46 5.80 14.30
CA ILE A 177 10.52 6.34 13.31
C ILE A 177 11.35 6.93 12.17
N LEU A 178 11.10 6.48 10.94
CA LEU A 178 11.68 7.04 9.73
C LEU A 178 10.56 7.66 8.90
N ALA A 179 10.62 8.97 8.67
CA ALA A 179 9.71 9.68 7.81
C ALA A 179 10.43 10.15 6.54
N VAL A 180 9.86 9.85 5.37
CA VAL A 180 10.29 10.39 4.08
C VAL A 180 9.23 11.37 3.59
N ASP A 181 9.58 12.65 3.59
CA ASP A 181 8.78 13.74 3.04
C ASP A 181 9.12 13.97 1.56
N HIS A 182 8.29 13.47 0.64
CA HIS A 182 8.52 13.70 -0.80
C HIS A 182 8.16 15.10 -1.27
N THR A 183 7.42 15.91 -0.49
CA THR A 183 7.02 17.26 -0.91
C THR A 183 8.25 18.12 -1.19
N MET A 184 9.31 17.95 -0.40
CA MET A 184 10.58 18.62 -0.63
C MET A 184 11.25 18.24 -1.94
N LYS A 185 11.20 16.97 -2.36
CA LYS A 185 11.87 16.52 -3.58
C LYS A 185 11.21 17.07 -4.84
N GLU A 186 9.89 17.07 -4.90
CA GLU A 186 9.14 17.58 -6.05
C GLU A 186 9.12 19.11 -6.11
N VAL A 187 8.96 19.78 -4.96
CA VAL A 187 9.11 21.23 -4.89
C VAL A 187 10.52 21.66 -5.31
N MET A 188 11.55 20.88 -4.96
CA MET A 188 12.91 21.10 -5.44
C MET A 188 13.02 20.85 -6.95
N ALA A 189 12.48 19.75 -7.49
CA ALA A 189 12.52 19.47 -8.92
C ALA A 189 11.84 20.58 -9.75
N LEU A 190 10.64 21.03 -9.35
CA LEU A 190 9.92 22.11 -10.02
C LEU A 190 10.67 23.45 -9.94
N LYS A 191 11.27 23.78 -8.79
CA LYS A 191 12.12 24.98 -8.66
C LYS A 191 13.36 24.90 -9.55
N LEU A 192 13.94 23.72 -9.71
CA LEU A 192 15.09 23.50 -10.60
C LEU A 192 14.71 23.73 -12.07
N GLU A 193 13.61 23.13 -12.54
CA GLU A 193 13.13 23.27 -13.91
C GLU A 193 12.75 24.72 -14.25
N SER A 194 12.05 25.39 -13.33
CA SER A 194 11.69 26.81 -13.48
C SER A 194 12.94 27.70 -13.52
N GLY A 195 13.89 27.47 -12.61
CA GLY A 195 15.14 28.24 -12.55
C GLY A 195 16.04 28.04 -13.77
N LEU A 196 16.16 26.80 -14.27
CA LEU A 196 16.88 26.49 -15.51
C LEU A 196 16.24 27.17 -16.72
N SER A 197 14.90 27.14 -16.81
CA SER A 197 14.18 27.79 -17.91
C SER A 197 14.38 29.31 -17.92
N GLN A 198 14.31 29.96 -16.75
CA GLN A 198 14.58 31.40 -16.62
C GLN A 198 16.01 31.75 -17.01
N MET A 199 16.99 30.93 -16.60
CA MET A 199 18.40 31.15 -16.93
C MET A 199 18.69 31.05 -18.43
N MET A 200 18.10 30.05 -19.11
CA MET A 200 18.25 29.90 -20.56
C MET A 200 17.70 31.12 -21.31
N GLY A 201 16.61 31.72 -20.83
CA GLY A 201 16.05 32.96 -21.38
C GLY A 201 16.95 34.20 -21.21
N LEU A 202 17.91 34.18 -20.28
CA LEU A 202 18.84 35.27 -20.00
C LEU A 202 20.23 35.09 -20.63
N GLY A 203 20.45 34.04 -21.42
CA GLY A 203 21.74 33.74 -22.05
C GLY A 203 22.86 33.41 -21.06
N ARG A 204 22.54 32.99 -19.82
CA ARG A 204 23.52 32.64 -18.79
C ARG A 204 23.95 31.18 -18.90
N ASP A 205 25.21 30.89 -18.56
CA ASP A 205 25.74 29.52 -18.55
C ASP A 205 25.00 28.64 -17.52
N PRO A 206 24.29 27.58 -17.97
CA PRO A 206 23.57 26.65 -17.09
C PRO A 206 24.47 25.96 -16.06
N LYS A 207 25.77 25.78 -16.36
CA LYS A 207 26.71 25.05 -15.49
C LYS A 207 26.87 25.71 -14.12
N LEU A 208 26.89 27.06 -14.07
CA LEU A 208 27.06 27.79 -12.82
C LEU A 208 25.88 27.60 -11.88
N PHE A 209 24.66 27.61 -12.42
CA PHE A 209 23.43 27.40 -11.66
C PHE A 209 23.29 25.97 -11.19
N ILE A 210 23.59 24.99 -12.05
CA ILE A 210 23.60 23.58 -11.66
C ILE A 210 24.57 23.34 -10.49
N MET A 211 25.77 23.94 -10.51
CA MET A 211 26.71 23.84 -9.39
C MET A 211 26.19 24.47 -8.09
N VAL A 212 25.66 25.70 -8.15
CA VAL A 212 25.11 26.39 -6.98
C VAL A 212 23.91 25.61 -6.41
N TYR A 213 23.05 25.12 -7.29
CA TYR A 213 21.88 24.33 -6.92
C TYR A 213 22.26 22.99 -6.30
N ILE A 214 23.20 22.23 -6.89
CA ILE A 214 23.73 20.99 -6.31
C ILE A 214 24.31 21.25 -4.93
N LYS A 215 25.02 22.37 -4.72
CA LYS A 215 25.58 22.73 -3.40
C LYS A 215 24.48 23.06 -2.39
N MET A 216 23.41 23.74 -2.82
CA MET A 216 22.25 24.05 -1.98
C MET A 216 21.45 22.79 -1.63
N VAL A 217 21.18 21.91 -2.61
CA VAL A 217 20.53 20.62 -2.40
C VAL A 217 21.38 19.73 -1.52
N ARG A 218 22.71 19.64 -1.70
CA ARG A 218 23.58 18.89 -0.78
C ARG A 218 23.52 19.42 0.65
N LYS A 219 23.36 20.74 0.85
CA LYS A 219 23.20 21.34 2.18
C LYS A 219 21.81 21.06 2.79
N LEU A 220 20.77 21.02 1.96
CA LEU A 220 19.40 20.69 2.38
C LEU A 220 19.24 19.17 2.64
N VAL A 221 19.70 18.32 1.73
CA VAL A 221 19.71 16.84 1.84
C VAL A 221 20.71 16.35 2.90
N GLY A 222 21.77 17.11 3.18
CA GLY A 222 22.64 16.84 4.32
C GLY A 222 22.00 17.17 5.69
N GLY A 223 20.96 18.00 5.72
CA GLY A 223 20.23 18.39 6.93
C GLY A 223 18.83 17.78 7.07
N ILE A 224 18.24 17.27 5.98
CA ILE A 224 16.91 16.67 5.91
C ILE A 224 17.09 15.20 5.52
N PHE A 225 16.26 14.33 6.08
CA PHE A 225 16.19 12.88 5.87
C PHE A 225 17.11 12.04 6.77
N ILE A 226 16.91 12.14 8.08
CA ILE A 226 15.98 11.26 8.80
C ILE A 226 15.59 12.02 10.09
N ILE A 227 14.32 12.38 10.28
CA ILE A 227 13.86 12.73 11.63
C ILE A 227 13.79 11.42 12.41
N ILE A 228 14.91 10.99 13.02
CA ILE A 228 14.93 9.87 13.95
C ILE A 228 14.32 10.39 15.24
N ARG A 229 12.99 10.41 15.31
CA ARG A 229 12.31 10.64 16.58
C ARG A 229 12.38 9.33 17.36
N ARG A 230 13.22 9.32 18.40
CA ARG A 230 13.41 8.16 19.26
C ARG A 230 12.22 8.05 20.20
N MET A 231 11.45 6.96 20.10
CA MET A 231 10.46 6.61 21.11
C MET A 231 10.96 5.43 21.94
N LYS A 232 11.01 5.63 23.26
CA LYS A 232 11.24 4.55 24.21
C LYS A 232 9.87 4.05 24.66
N ILE A 233 9.50 2.84 24.27
CA ILE A 233 8.30 2.19 24.81
C ILE A 233 8.68 1.72 26.23
N ILE A 234 8.02 2.28 27.24
CA ILE A 234 8.13 1.79 28.61
C ILE A 234 7.07 0.70 28.74
N ASN A 235 7.49 -0.56 28.89
CA ASN A 235 6.56 -1.64 29.19
C ASN A 235 5.93 -1.37 30.56
N ILE A 236 4.62 -1.14 30.57
CA ILE A 236 3.81 -1.19 31.79
C ILE A 236 3.50 -2.68 31.98
N ASN A 237 4.15 -3.29 32.97
CA ASN A 237 3.89 -4.68 33.38
C ASN A 237 2.57 -4.76 34.15
#